data_AF-A0A366ZHJ0-F1
#
_entry.id   AF-A0A366ZHJ0-F1
#
_cell.length_a   1.000
_cell.length_b   1.000
_cell.length_c   1.000
_cell.angle_alpha   90.00
_cell.angle_beta   90.00
_cell.angle_gamma   90.00
#
_symmetry.space_group_name_H-M   'P 1'
#
loop_
_entity.id
_entity.type
_entity.pdbx_description
1 polymer ?
#
loop_
_entity_poly.entity_id
_entity_poly.type
_entity_poly.pdbx_seq_one_letter_code
_entity_poly.pdbx_strand_id
1 'polypeptide(L)'
;MSTFAAVVLFVGVLAYAVLGGADFGAGFWDLTAGGAERGRRPRHLIDETLAPVWEANHVWLIFVLVMLWTAFPTAFAAIMTTLYVPLGLAALGIVLRGSGFAFRKVMVRTDQQRFTGAAFAASSVLTPFFLGTVAGGIASGRVPTGGNGDGLRSWVNPTSLLGGVLAVLTCAFVAAVFLTAEARRRDQADLERWFRHRALGAAVGTGAVALAGIAVLHADSPRLFDELLHRGLPLVIVSALSGLASVALIGRAAPRLLQALAVAAVAAIIAGWGVAQYPYLLGTHLTIADTAAPTPTLAALTVVAAVALALVVPSMGLLFVLSQRGQLQSH
;
A
#
# COMPACT_ATOMS: atom_id res chain seq x y z
N MET A 1 13.15 -10.92 21.13
CA MET A 1 12.99 -9.46 20.91
C MET A 1 13.08 -9.08 19.44
N SER A 2 14.07 -9.58 18.68
CA SER A 2 14.19 -9.35 17.23
C SER A 2 12.95 -9.77 16.43
N THR A 3 12.39 -10.97 16.68
CA THR A 3 11.14 -11.42 16.04
C THR A 3 9.96 -10.49 16.33
N PHE A 4 9.85 -10.00 17.56
CA PHE A 4 8.80 -9.04 17.91
C PHE A 4 8.98 -7.73 17.15
N ALA A 5 10.20 -7.19 17.09
CA ALA A 5 10.51 -5.99 16.31
C ALA A 5 10.19 -6.18 14.81
N ALA A 6 10.48 -7.36 14.25
CA ALA A 6 10.13 -7.69 12.87
C ALA A 6 8.61 -7.73 12.65
N VAL A 7 7.85 -8.32 13.58
CA VAL A 7 6.37 -8.33 13.52
C VAL A 7 5.83 -6.91 13.59
N VAL A 8 6.31 -6.07 14.51
CA VAL A 8 5.87 -4.67 14.64
C VAL A 8 6.19 -3.87 13.37
N LEU A 9 7.39 -4.03 12.81
CA LEU A 9 7.77 -3.44 11.53
C LEU A 9 6.83 -3.87 10.41
N PHE A 10 6.53 -5.17 10.33
CA PHE A 10 5.67 -5.72 9.29
C PHE A 10 4.20 -5.29 9.43
N VAL A 11 3.71 -5.12 10.66
CA VAL A 11 2.41 -4.50 10.93
C VAL A 11 2.38 -3.05 10.43
N GLY A 12 3.48 -2.30 10.58
CA GLY A 12 3.61 -0.96 9.99
C GLY A 12 3.51 -0.98 8.46
N VAL A 13 4.15 -1.96 7.80
CA VAL A 13 4.06 -2.16 6.34
C VAL A 13 2.62 -2.47 5.92
N LEU A 14 1.95 -3.38 6.63
CA LEU A 14 0.54 -3.71 6.39
C LEU A 14 -0.37 -2.50 6.56
N ALA A 15 -0.19 -1.74 7.65
CA ALA A 15 -0.97 -0.54 7.92
C ALA A 15 -0.77 0.49 6.82
N TYR A 16 0.46 0.74 6.38
CA TYR A 16 0.74 1.67 5.29
C TYR A 16 0.14 1.18 3.96
N ALA A 17 0.27 -0.10 3.63
CA ALA A 17 -0.26 -0.64 2.38
C ALA A 17 -1.79 -0.61 2.32
N VAL A 18 -2.47 -0.84 3.44
CA VAL A 18 -3.94 -0.78 3.51
C VAL A 18 -4.44 0.66 3.58
N LEU A 19 -3.98 1.44 4.55
CA LEU A 19 -4.48 2.80 4.81
C LEU A 19 -3.97 3.78 3.74
N GLY A 20 -2.69 3.69 3.39
CA GLY A 20 -2.09 4.41 2.27
C GLY A 20 -2.62 3.92 0.92
N GLY A 21 -2.93 2.62 0.78
CA GLY A 21 -3.45 2.08 -0.48
C GLY A 21 -4.81 2.66 -0.88
N ALA A 22 -5.71 2.88 0.09
CA ALA A 22 -6.97 3.58 -0.16
C ALA A 22 -6.75 4.99 -0.71
N ASP A 23 -5.71 5.66 -0.22
CA ASP A 23 -5.35 7.02 -0.61
C ASP A 23 -4.66 7.05 -1.99
N PHE A 24 -3.65 6.22 -2.24
CA PHE A 24 -3.02 6.12 -3.58
C PHE A 24 -3.99 5.67 -4.67
N GLY A 25 -4.84 4.68 -4.36
CA GLY A 25 -5.83 4.19 -5.31
C GLY A 25 -6.89 5.23 -5.67
N ALA A 26 -7.22 6.13 -4.74
CA ALA A 26 -8.18 7.17 -5.05
C ALA A 26 -7.58 8.25 -5.96
N GLY A 27 -6.28 8.52 -5.86
CA GLY A 27 -5.58 9.34 -6.86
C GLY A 27 -5.56 8.69 -8.26
N PHE A 28 -5.50 7.36 -8.35
CA PHE A 28 -5.71 6.64 -9.61
C PHE A 28 -7.13 6.82 -10.17
N TRP A 29 -8.15 6.86 -9.30
CA TRP A 29 -9.52 7.14 -9.74
C TRP A 29 -9.78 8.60 -10.09
N ASP A 30 -9.10 9.55 -9.45
CA ASP A 30 -9.07 10.98 -9.85
C ASP A 30 -8.53 11.13 -11.29
N LEU A 31 -7.42 10.45 -11.59
CA LEU A 31 -6.83 10.42 -12.93
C LEU A 31 -7.79 9.85 -13.98
N THR A 32 -8.40 8.71 -13.67
CA THR A 32 -9.28 7.97 -14.60
C THR A 32 -10.73 8.44 -14.56
N ALA A 33 -11.02 9.55 -13.86
CA ALA A 33 -12.35 10.14 -13.78
C ALA A 33 -12.80 10.82 -15.09
N GLY A 34 -11.86 11.08 -16.00
CA GLY A 34 -12.12 11.67 -17.32
C GLY A 34 -11.94 13.19 -17.36
N GLY A 35 -12.61 13.83 -18.33
CA GLY A 35 -12.52 15.28 -18.59
C GLY A 35 -13.09 16.14 -17.45
N ALA A 36 -12.83 17.46 -17.51
CA ALA A 36 -13.14 18.42 -16.44
C ALA A 36 -14.61 18.37 -15.97
N GLU A 37 -15.56 18.12 -16.87
CA GLU A 37 -16.98 18.15 -16.56
C GLU A 37 -17.50 16.82 -15.98
N ARG A 38 -17.18 15.69 -16.61
CA ARG A 38 -17.58 14.35 -16.16
C ARG A 38 -16.84 13.90 -14.89
N GLY A 39 -15.59 14.33 -14.72
CA GLY A 39 -14.76 13.97 -13.57
C GLY A 39 -15.01 14.84 -12.34
N ARG A 40 -15.70 15.98 -12.45
CA ARG A 40 -15.83 16.94 -11.35
C ARG A 40 -16.46 16.35 -10.09
N ARG A 41 -17.58 15.62 -10.24
CA ARG A 41 -18.30 15.03 -9.09
C ARG A 41 -17.51 13.90 -8.43
N PRO A 42 -16.95 12.90 -9.17
CA PRO A 42 -16.05 11.92 -8.59
C PRO A 42 -14.84 12.53 -7.87
N ARG A 43 -14.20 13.55 -8.47
CA ARG A 43 -13.04 14.24 -7.88
C ARG A 43 -13.38 14.95 -6.58
N HIS A 44 -14.51 15.64 -6.54
CA HIS A 44 -14.97 16.30 -5.31
C HIS A 44 -15.17 15.32 -4.17
N LEU A 45 -15.80 14.16 -4.43
CA LEU A 45 -15.97 13.12 -3.42
C LEU A 45 -14.62 12.58 -2.92
N ILE A 46 -13.68 12.34 -3.84
CA ILE A 46 -12.32 11.87 -3.54
C ILE A 46 -11.61 12.88 -2.63
N ASP A 47 -11.60 14.16 -3.00
CA ASP A 47 -10.89 15.22 -2.28
C ASP A 47 -11.42 15.38 -0.84
N GLU A 48 -12.74 15.42 -0.64
CA GLU A 48 -13.36 15.56 0.69
C GLU A 48 -13.14 14.34 1.60
N THR A 49 -12.98 13.16 1.01
CA THR A 49 -12.84 11.91 1.78
C THR A 49 -11.41 11.67 2.23
N LEU A 50 -10.42 12.14 1.45
CA LEU A 50 -9.02 11.74 1.61
C LEU A 50 -8.14 12.78 2.28
N ALA A 51 -8.49 14.06 2.20
CA ALA A 51 -7.68 15.13 2.77
C ALA A 51 -7.29 14.89 4.24
N PRO A 52 -8.16 14.39 5.13
CA PRO A 52 -7.78 14.11 6.52
C PRO A 52 -6.84 12.91 6.69
N VAL A 53 -6.86 11.95 5.77
CA VAL A 53 -6.24 10.63 5.94
C VAL A 53 -4.83 10.58 5.35
N TRP A 54 -4.54 11.40 4.34
CA TRP A 54 -3.23 11.46 3.67
C TRP A 54 -2.09 11.78 4.63
N GLU A 55 -2.24 12.81 5.47
CA GLU A 55 -1.20 13.22 6.42
C GLU A 55 -0.91 12.10 7.43
N ALA A 56 -1.96 11.45 7.92
CA ALA A 56 -1.85 10.37 8.89
C ALA A 56 -1.20 9.10 8.28
N ASN A 57 -1.36 8.86 6.98
CA ASN A 57 -0.78 7.68 6.33
C ASN A 57 0.76 7.74 6.28
N HIS A 58 1.37 8.91 6.14
CA HIS A 58 2.84 9.04 6.05
C HIS A 58 3.55 8.69 7.36
N VAL A 59 2.84 8.76 8.50
CA VAL A 59 3.35 8.34 9.80
C VAL A 59 3.79 6.87 9.76
N TRP A 60 3.02 6.00 9.10
CA TRP A 60 3.36 4.57 8.98
C TRP A 60 4.62 4.33 8.16
N LEU A 61 4.80 5.07 7.06
CA LEU A 61 6.00 4.93 6.22
C LEU A 61 7.26 5.33 6.98
N ILE A 62 7.23 6.48 7.67
CA ILE A 62 8.35 6.94 8.48
C ILE A 62 8.60 5.99 9.65
N PHE A 63 7.54 5.50 10.29
CA PHE A 63 7.64 4.48 11.35
C PHE A 63 8.36 3.21 10.85
N VAL A 64 7.95 2.67 9.70
CA VAL A 64 8.60 1.49 9.09
C VAL A 64 10.07 1.77 8.79
N LEU A 65 10.40 2.94 8.23
CA LEU A 65 11.77 3.31 7.90
C LEU A 65 12.66 3.40 9.15
N VAL A 66 12.18 4.07 10.21
CA VAL A 66 12.90 4.23 11.48
C VAL A 66 13.03 2.88 12.19
N MET A 67 11.98 2.06 12.20
CA MET A 67 12.02 0.72 12.76
C MET A 67 13.02 -0.17 12.01
N LEU A 68 13.04 -0.12 10.67
CA LEU A 68 13.96 -0.90 9.86
C LEU A 68 15.41 -0.50 10.13
N TRP A 69 15.67 0.81 10.13
CA TRP A 69 16.99 1.35 10.38
C TRP A 69 17.51 1.01 11.79
N THR A 70 16.66 1.13 12.80
CA THR A 70 17.06 0.98 14.20
C THR A 70 17.11 -0.50 14.63
N ALA A 71 16.15 -1.32 14.19
CA ALA A 71 16.09 -2.73 14.56
C ALA A 71 17.00 -3.61 13.69
N PHE A 72 17.15 -3.27 12.41
CA PHE A 72 17.83 -4.09 11.41
C PHE A 72 18.77 -3.25 10.51
N PRO A 73 19.79 -2.59 11.09
CA PRO A 73 20.62 -1.61 10.38
C PRO A 73 21.35 -2.19 9.17
N THR A 74 21.79 -3.45 9.22
CA THR A 74 22.45 -4.13 8.10
C THR A 74 21.49 -4.36 6.94
N ALA A 75 20.26 -4.78 7.22
CA ALA A 75 19.23 -4.94 6.21
C ALA A 75 18.79 -3.59 5.62
N PHE A 76 18.65 -2.58 6.48
CA PHE A 76 18.37 -1.20 6.05
C PHE A 76 19.43 -0.70 5.06
N ALA A 77 20.71 -0.82 5.41
CA ALA A 77 21.80 -0.39 4.54
C ALA A 77 21.73 -1.10 3.19
N ALA A 78 21.61 -2.43 3.20
CA ALA A 78 21.55 -3.23 1.97
C ALA A 78 20.37 -2.87 1.06
N ILE A 79 19.18 -2.65 1.64
CA ILE A 79 17.98 -2.20 0.90
C ILE A 79 18.22 -0.81 0.30
N MET A 80 18.65 0.15 1.12
CA MET A 80 18.76 1.55 0.71
C MET A 80 19.83 1.74 -0.37
N THR A 81 20.96 1.04 -0.27
CA THR A 81 22.05 1.17 -1.26
C THR A 81 21.76 0.42 -2.55
N THR A 82 21.03 -0.70 -2.50
CA THR A 82 20.71 -1.51 -3.70
C THR A 82 19.48 -0.97 -4.44
N LEU A 83 18.45 -0.57 -3.70
CA LEU A 83 17.14 -0.17 -4.27
C LEU A 83 16.94 1.36 -4.24
N TYR A 84 18.03 2.12 -4.27
CA TYR A 84 17.97 3.59 -4.24
C TYR A 84 17.17 4.19 -5.40
N VAL A 85 17.18 3.57 -6.59
CA VAL A 85 16.42 4.04 -7.76
C VAL A 85 14.91 3.96 -7.51
N PRO A 86 14.30 2.78 -7.26
CA PRO A 86 12.86 2.72 -7.02
C PRO A 86 12.46 3.46 -5.73
N LEU A 87 13.29 3.45 -4.67
CA LEU A 87 13.01 4.22 -3.45
C LEU A 87 13.02 5.73 -3.71
N GLY A 88 13.99 6.23 -4.50
CA GLY A 88 14.06 7.63 -4.89
C GLY A 88 12.87 8.07 -5.75
N LEU A 89 12.43 7.21 -6.68
CA LEU A 89 11.25 7.47 -7.49
C LEU A 89 9.94 7.41 -6.68
N ALA A 90 9.84 6.50 -5.71
CA ALA A 90 8.73 6.46 -4.76
C ALA A 90 8.67 7.74 -3.91
N ALA A 91 9.83 8.20 -3.41
CA ALA A 91 9.97 9.43 -2.65
C ALA A 91 9.61 10.67 -3.49
N LEU A 92 10.07 10.72 -4.75
CA LEU A 92 9.68 11.77 -5.70
C LEU A 92 8.15 11.79 -5.89
N GLY A 93 7.52 10.63 -6.04
CA GLY A 93 6.06 10.53 -6.10
C GLY A 93 5.39 11.11 -4.84
N ILE A 94 5.88 10.78 -3.65
CA ILE A 94 5.36 11.31 -2.39
C ILE A 94 5.46 12.85 -2.34
N VAL A 95 6.61 13.41 -2.72
CA VAL A 95 6.83 14.86 -2.77
C VAL A 95 5.92 15.54 -3.79
N LEU A 96 5.80 14.96 -4.99
CA LEU A 96 4.89 15.46 -6.04
C LEU A 96 3.43 15.43 -5.58
N ARG A 97 3.05 14.44 -4.77
CA ARG A 97 1.71 14.34 -4.22
C ARG A 97 1.45 15.39 -3.14
N GLY A 98 2.36 15.55 -2.18
CA GLY A 98 2.24 16.56 -1.12
C GLY A 98 2.19 17.98 -1.69
N SER A 99 3.04 18.27 -2.68
CA SER A 99 3.00 19.54 -3.41
C SER A 99 1.71 19.69 -4.22
N GLY A 100 1.24 18.63 -4.89
CA GLY A 100 -0.03 18.63 -5.62
C GLY A 100 -1.23 19.02 -4.76
N PHE A 101 -1.34 18.50 -3.54
CA PHE A 101 -2.40 18.90 -2.58
C PHE A 101 -2.28 20.36 -2.16
N ALA A 102 -1.07 20.83 -1.85
CA ALA A 102 -0.84 22.22 -1.44
C ALA A 102 -1.17 23.21 -2.57
N PHE A 103 -0.72 22.94 -3.80
CA PHE A 103 -0.96 23.82 -4.95
C PHE A 103 -2.40 23.77 -5.46
N ARG A 104 -3.10 22.61 -5.36
CA ARG A 104 -4.51 22.50 -5.79
C ARG A 104 -5.44 23.46 -5.03
N LYS A 105 -5.10 23.80 -3.77
CA LYS A 105 -5.86 24.78 -2.95
C LYS A 105 -5.66 26.23 -3.35
N VAL A 106 -4.58 26.56 -4.08
CA VAL A 106 -4.17 27.94 -4.38
C VAL A 106 -4.29 28.28 -5.87
N MET A 107 -4.25 27.27 -6.75
CA MET A 107 -4.21 27.45 -8.20
C MET A 107 -5.59 27.67 -8.81
N VAL A 108 -5.84 28.87 -9.36
CA VAL A 108 -7.11 29.28 -9.97
C VAL A 108 -7.14 29.07 -11.50
N ARG A 109 -5.97 28.89 -12.17
CA ARG A 109 -5.87 28.77 -13.63
C ARG A 109 -5.99 27.33 -14.15
N THR A 110 -6.77 27.15 -15.22
CA THR A 110 -7.19 25.86 -15.80
C THR A 110 -6.05 25.01 -16.39
N ASP A 111 -5.00 25.63 -16.94
CA ASP A 111 -3.82 24.97 -17.51
C ASP A 111 -2.89 24.43 -16.40
N GLN A 112 -2.66 25.22 -15.37
CA GLN A 112 -1.88 24.84 -14.18
C GLN A 112 -2.57 23.75 -13.36
N GLN A 113 -3.91 23.77 -13.29
CA GLN A 113 -4.71 22.69 -12.70
C GLN A 113 -4.57 21.36 -13.46
N ARG A 114 -4.40 21.38 -14.78
CA ARG A 114 -4.18 20.16 -15.58
C ARG A 114 -2.79 19.57 -15.34
N PHE A 115 -1.75 20.40 -15.27
CA PHE A 115 -0.39 19.94 -15.00
C PHE A 115 -0.26 19.39 -13.57
N THR A 116 -0.79 20.10 -12.57
CA THR A 116 -0.81 19.62 -11.18
C THR A 116 -1.70 18.39 -11.01
N GLY A 117 -2.84 18.31 -11.71
CA GLY A 117 -3.65 17.10 -11.79
C GLY A 117 -2.91 15.91 -12.41
N ALA A 118 -2.13 16.13 -13.48
CA ALA A 118 -1.31 15.09 -14.11
C ALA A 118 -0.12 14.65 -13.24
N ALA A 119 0.54 15.58 -12.55
CA ALA A 119 1.62 15.26 -11.61
C ALA A 119 1.11 14.48 -10.39
N PHE A 120 -0.07 14.86 -9.87
CA PHE A 120 -0.77 14.15 -8.80
C PHE A 120 -1.22 12.74 -9.22
N ALA A 121 -1.72 12.64 -10.45
CA ALA A 121 -2.13 11.39 -11.05
C ALA A 121 -0.95 10.44 -11.27
N ALA A 122 0.16 10.96 -11.80
CA ALA A 122 1.38 10.20 -12.01
C ALA A 122 1.93 9.70 -10.66
N SER A 123 2.02 10.57 -9.65
CA SER A 123 2.54 10.18 -8.33
C SER A 123 1.71 9.12 -7.63
N SER A 124 0.38 9.15 -7.83
CA SER A 124 -0.55 8.18 -7.24
C SER A 124 -0.37 6.75 -7.77
N VAL A 125 0.22 6.60 -8.96
CA VAL A 125 0.61 5.29 -9.52
C VAL A 125 2.08 5.00 -9.25
N LEU A 126 2.93 6.01 -9.39
CA LEU A 126 4.38 5.89 -9.29
C LEU A 126 4.83 5.37 -7.92
N THR A 127 4.30 5.97 -6.84
CA THR A 127 4.69 5.60 -5.48
C THR A 127 4.33 4.15 -5.12
N PRO A 128 3.07 3.70 -5.22
CA PRO A 128 2.75 2.31 -4.90
C PRO A 128 3.43 1.32 -5.86
N PHE A 129 3.61 1.67 -7.13
CA PHE A 129 4.33 0.83 -8.08
C PHE A 129 5.77 0.59 -7.60
N PHE A 130 6.54 1.64 -7.32
CA PHE A 130 7.93 1.46 -6.91
C PHE A 130 8.10 0.87 -5.52
N LEU A 131 7.20 1.16 -4.58
CA LEU A 131 7.21 0.47 -3.29
C LEU A 131 6.90 -1.03 -3.46
N GLY A 132 6.00 -1.38 -4.37
CA GLY A 132 5.73 -2.77 -4.73
C GLY A 132 6.91 -3.45 -5.44
N THR A 133 7.64 -2.74 -6.31
CA THR A 133 8.86 -3.30 -6.93
C THR A 133 9.99 -3.51 -5.93
N VAL A 134 10.12 -2.63 -4.92
CA VAL A 134 11.01 -2.81 -3.78
C VAL A 134 10.64 -4.07 -3.00
N ALA A 135 9.38 -4.23 -2.64
CA ALA A 135 8.89 -5.43 -1.94
C ALA A 135 9.17 -6.70 -2.76
N GLY A 136 8.87 -6.70 -4.06
CA GLY A 136 9.16 -7.85 -4.93
C GLY A 136 10.67 -8.12 -5.14
N GLY A 137 11.51 -7.08 -5.09
CA GLY A 137 12.98 -7.23 -5.16
C GLY A 137 13.54 -7.86 -3.89
N ILE A 138 13.01 -7.46 -2.73
CA ILE A 138 13.31 -8.09 -1.43
C ILE A 138 12.79 -9.53 -1.40
N ALA A 139 11.56 -9.78 -1.87
CA ALA A 139 10.93 -11.09 -1.89
C ALA A 139 11.67 -12.10 -2.77
N SER A 140 12.14 -11.66 -3.94
CA SER A 140 12.93 -12.49 -4.87
C SER A 140 14.40 -12.66 -4.47
N GLY A 141 14.83 -12.03 -3.37
CA GLY A 141 16.20 -12.17 -2.84
C GLY A 141 17.27 -11.51 -3.70
N ARG A 142 16.91 -10.48 -4.47
CA ARG A 142 17.84 -9.77 -5.36
C ARG A 142 18.65 -8.67 -4.68
N VAL A 143 18.44 -8.46 -3.38
CA VAL A 143 19.20 -7.51 -2.57
C VAL A 143 20.37 -8.24 -1.90
N PRO A 144 21.63 -7.97 -2.30
CA PRO A 144 22.80 -8.60 -1.69
C PRO A 144 23.04 -8.11 -0.26
N THR A 145 23.59 -8.97 0.58
CA THR A 145 23.85 -8.66 2.01
C THR A 145 24.82 -7.49 2.22
N GLY A 146 25.81 -7.35 1.35
CA GLY A 146 26.82 -6.28 1.43
C GLY A 146 26.37 -4.94 0.85
N GLY A 147 25.15 -4.80 0.33
CA GLY A 147 24.62 -3.53 -0.13
C GLY A 147 25.24 -2.98 -1.43
N ASN A 148 25.69 -3.84 -2.34
CA ASN A 148 26.28 -3.44 -3.63
C ASN A 148 25.56 -4.11 -4.82
N GLY A 149 24.23 -4.23 -4.73
CA GLY A 149 23.46 -4.76 -5.85
C GLY A 149 23.36 -3.76 -7.01
N ASP A 150 23.07 -4.28 -8.20
CA ASP A 150 22.84 -3.44 -9.39
C ASP A 150 21.56 -2.61 -9.21
N GLY A 151 21.67 -1.28 -9.26
CA GLY A 151 20.57 -0.35 -9.00
C GLY A 151 19.39 -0.44 -9.97
N LEU A 152 19.54 -1.12 -11.12
CA LEU A 152 18.46 -1.36 -12.08
C LEU A 152 18.01 -2.82 -12.05
N ARG A 153 18.93 -3.79 -12.19
CA ARG A 153 18.57 -5.20 -12.28
C ARG A 153 17.94 -5.76 -11.01
N SER A 154 18.23 -5.15 -9.86
CA SER A 154 17.68 -5.59 -8.57
C SER A 154 16.16 -5.36 -8.45
N TRP A 155 15.57 -4.49 -9.28
CA TRP A 155 14.12 -4.22 -9.28
C TRP A 155 13.45 -4.33 -10.65
N VAL A 156 14.19 -4.28 -11.76
CA VAL A 156 13.66 -4.52 -13.11
C VAL A 156 13.72 -6.02 -13.41
N ASN A 157 12.79 -6.76 -12.83
CA ASN A 157 12.64 -8.21 -13.04
C ASN A 157 11.15 -8.60 -12.95
N PRO A 158 10.76 -9.77 -13.50
CA PRO A 158 9.36 -10.17 -13.54
C PRO A 158 8.65 -10.15 -12.19
N THR A 159 9.29 -10.66 -11.12
CA THR A 159 8.69 -10.71 -9.78
C THR A 159 8.52 -9.31 -9.16
N SER A 160 9.51 -8.44 -9.28
CA SER A 160 9.44 -7.05 -8.82
C SER A 160 8.39 -6.25 -9.59
N LEU A 161 8.37 -6.36 -10.92
CA LEU A 161 7.38 -5.67 -11.75
C LEU A 161 5.96 -6.15 -11.44
N LEU A 162 5.78 -7.45 -11.23
CA LEU A 162 4.51 -8.00 -10.75
C LEU A 162 4.12 -7.41 -9.39
N GLY A 163 5.05 -7.32 -8.43
CA GLY A 163 4.82 -6.71 -7.12
C GLY A 163 4.37 -5.25 -7.23
N GLY A 164 5.00 -4.47 -8.12
CA GLY A 164 4.60 -3.09 -8.41
C GLY A 164 3.21 -2.98 -9.04
N VAL A 165 2.90 -3.81 -10.03
CA VAL A 165 1.57 -3.82 -10.67
C VAL A 165 0.49 -4.24 -9.67
N LEU A 166 0.72 -5.28 -8.88
CA LEU A 166 -0.19 -5.73 -7.83
C LEU A 166 -0.41 -4.63 -6.77
N ALA A 167 0.64 -3.92 -6.36
CA ALA A 167 0.51 -2.80 -5.43
C ALA A 167 -0.44 -1.73 -5.96
N VAL A 168 -0.29 -1.30 -7.22
CA VAL A 168 -1.20 -0.33 -7.84
C VAL A 168 -2.64 -0.85 -7.92
N LEU A 169 -2.83 -2.10 -8.36
CA LEU A 169 -4.16 -2.69 -8.53
C LEU A 169 -4.89 -2.89 -7.20
N THR A 170 -4.18 -3.36 -6.18
CA THR A 170 -4.74 -3.49 -4.82
C THR A 170 -5.10 -2.14 -4.21
N CYS A 171 -4.27 -1.10 -4.42
CA CYS A 171 -4.61 0.28 -4.04
C CYS A 171 -5.90 0.73 -4.73
N ALA A 172 -5.98 0.58 -6.06
CA ALA A 172 -7.16 0.95 -6.84
C ALA A 172 -8.42 0.20 -6.37
N PHE A 173 -8.30 -1.10 -6.06
CA PHE A 173 -9.40 -1.91 -5.55
C PHE A 173 -9.90 -1.42 -4.19
N VAL A 174 -9.02 -1.27 -3.21
CA VAL A 174 -9.38 -0.79 -1.85
C VAL A 174 -10.01 0.60 -1.94
N ALA A 175 -9.41 1.52 -2.68
CA ALA A 175 -9.93 2.86 -2.86
C ALA A 175 -11.34 2.86 -3.46
N ALA A 176 -11.60 2.07 -4.50
CA ALA A 176 -12.91 2.01 -5.13
C ALA A 176 -13.99 1.48 -4.17
N VAL A 177 -13.66 0.48 -3.34
CA VAL A 177 -14.58 -0.06 -2.32
C VAL A 177 -14.90 0.99 -1.25
N PHE A 178 -13.90 1.71 -0.76
CA PHE A 178 -14.09 2.77 0.23
C PHE A 178 -14.90 3.95 -0.33
N LEU A 179 -14.62 4.36 -1.57
CA LEU A 179 -15.36 5.43 -2.25
C LEU A 179 -16.81 5.02 -2.59
N THR A 180 -17.05 3.74 -2.90
CA THR A 180 -18.42 3.21 -3.04
C THR A 180 -19.19 3.34 -1.72
N ALA A 181 -18.56 2.98 -0.60
CA ALA A 181 -19.15 3.09 0.72
C ALA A 181 -19.42 4.56 1.11
N GLU A 182 -18.53 5.48 0.75
CA GLU A 182 -18.72 6.91 0.99
C GLU A 182 -19.83 7.51 0.11
N ALA A 183 -19.85 7.22 -1.18
CA ALA A 183 -20.91 7.68 -2.09
C ALA A 183 -22.29 7.23 -1.59
N ARG A 184 -22.39 6.01 -1.08
CA ARG A 184 -23.60 5.47 -0.45
C ARG A 184 -23.96 6.20 0.84
N ARG A 185 -22.98 6.52 1.70
CA ARG A 185 -23.22 7.29 2.93
C ARG A 185 -23.79 8.68 2.64
N ARG A 186 -23.40 9.29 1.52
CA ARG A 186 -23.86 10.60 1.07
C ARG A 186 -25.11 10.57 0.19
N ASP A 187 -25.74 9.40 0.04
CA ASP A 187 -26.92 9.18 -0.80
C ASP A 187 -26.73 9.57 -2.28
N GLN A 188 -25.51 9.34 -2.81
CA GLN A 188 -25.13 9.65 -4.19
C GLN A 188 -25.13 8.37 -5.04
N ALA A 189 -26.34 7.90 -5.40
CA ALA A 189 -26.55 6.62 -6.09
C ALA A 189 -25.83 6.51 -7.46
N ASP A 190 -25.63 7.64 -8.15
CA ASP A 190 -24.89 7.72 -9.40
C ASP A 190 -23.39 7.47 -9.19
N LEU A 191 -22.79 8.10 -8.17
CA LEU A 191 -21.40 7.88 -7.80
C LEU A 191 -21.18 6.50 -7.19
N GLU A 192 -22.11 5.99 -6.37
CA GLU A 192 -22.05 4.63 -5.83
C GLU A 192 -21.94 3.62 -6.99
N ARG A 193 -22.81 3.76 -8.00
CA ARG A 193 -22.76 2.90 -9.19
C ARG A 193 -21.45 3.06 -9.95
N TRP A 194 -20.95 4.29 -10.09
CA TRP A 194 -19.71 4.58 -10.80
C TRP A 194 -18.48 3.93 -10.16
N PHE A 195 -18.34 4.07 -8.84
CA PHE A 195 -17.24 3.46 -8.08
C PHE A 195 -17.38 1.95 -7.97
N ARG A 196 -18.61 1.43 -7.90
CA ARG A 196 -18.86 -0.02 -7.89
C ARG A 196 -18.35 -0.73 -9.14
N HIS A 197 -18.60 -0.19 -10.33
CA HIS A 197 -18.09 -0.77 -11.57
C HIS A 197 -16.56 -0.77 -11.62
N ARG A 198 -15.94 0.29 -11.09
CA ARG A 198 -14.48 0.42 -10.97
C ARG A 198 -13.88 -0.54 -9.96
N ALA A 199 -14.55 -0.73 -8.82
CA ALA A 199 -14.17 -1.71 -7.83
C ALA A 199 -14.24 -3.13 -8.40
N LEU A 200 -15.27 -3.46 -9.18
CA LEU A 200 -15.35 -4.73 -9.92
C LEU A 200 -14.21 -4.89 -10.93
N GLY A 201 -13.98 -3.88 -11.77
CA GLY A 201 -12.90 -3.91 -12.76
C GLY A 201 -11.53 -4.08 -12.10
N ALA A 202 -11.27 -3.34 -11.01
CA ALA A 202 -10.03 -3.46 -10.25
C ALA A 202 -9.91 -4.81 -9.54
N ALA A 203 -10.99 -5.36 -8.99
CA ALA A 203 -10.98 -6.69 -8.37
C ALA A 203 -10.65 -7.79 -9.38
N VAL A 204 -11.32 -7.77 -10.54
CA VAL A 204 -11.07 -8.73 -11.63
C VAL A 204 -9.66 -8.57 -12.18
N GLY A 205 -9.21 -7.32 -12.41
CA GLY A 205 -7.84 -7.04 -12.87
C GLY A 205 -6.79 -7.50 -11.87
N THR A 206 -6.98 -7.23 -10.56
CA THR A 206 -6.09 -7.70 -9.49
C THR A 206 -6.07 -9.22 -9.45
N GLY A 207 -7.23 -9.88 -9.53
CA GLY A 207 -7.33 -11.34 -9.53
C GLY A 207 -6.63 -11.96 -10.74
N ALA A 208 -6.84 -11.43 -11.95
CA ALA A 208 -6.19 -11.90 -13.17
C ALA A 208 -4.66 -11.75 -13.10
N VAL A 209 -4.16 -10.60 -12.62
CA VAL A 209 -2.73 -10.38 -12.44
C VAL A 209 -2.15 -11.25 -11.33
N ALA A 210 -2.87 -11.47 -10.22
CA ALA A 210 -2.44 -12.36 -9.15
C ALA A 210 -2.32 -13.81 -9.64
N LEU A 211 -3.29 -14.28 -10.45
CA LEU A 211 -3.25 -15.60 -11.09
C LEU A 211 -2.09 -15.72 -12.09
N ALA A 212 -1.90 -14.73 -12.95
CA ALA A 212 -0.73 -14.69 -13.84
C ALA A 212 0.58 -14.64 -13.04
N GLY A 213 0.55 -13.97 -11.88
CA GLY A 213 1.64 -13.89 -10.94
C GLY A 213 2.13 -15.24 -10.44
N ILE A 214 1.24 -16.23 -10.28
CA ILE A 214 1.61 -17.61 -9.92
C ILE A 214 2.61 -18.19 -10.94
N ALA A 215 2.36 -18.01 -12.23
CA ALA A 215 3.25 -18.48 -13.30
C ALA A 215 4.57 -17.68 -13.34
N VAL A 216 4.50 -16.36 -13.12
CA VAL A 216 5.69 -15.50 -13.04
C VAL A 216 6.59 -15.91 -11.88
N LEU A 217 6.01 -16.14 -10.69
CA LEU A 217 6.75 -16.59 -9.51
C LEU A 217 7.37 -17.96 -9.72
N HIS A 218 6.65 -18.90 -10.34
CA HIS A 218 7.17 -20.22 -10.66
C HIS A 218 8.41 -20.15 -11.58
N ALA A 219 8.41 -19.24 -12.56
CA ALA A 219 9.52 -19.09 -13.50
C ALA A 219 10.70 -18.27 -12.95
N ASP A 220 10.43 -17.18 -12.23
CA ASP A 220 11.44 -16.19 -11.84
C ASP A 220 11.92 -16.32 -10.38
N SER A 221 11.11 -16.91 -9.51
CA SER A 221 11.43 -17.08 -8.08
C SER A 221 10.81 -18.35 -7.49
N PRO A 222 11.30 -19.55 -7.90
CA PRO A 222 10.72 -20.84 -7.50
C PRO A 222 10.61 -21.02 -5.99
N ARG A 223 11.59 -20.53 -5.23
CA ARG A 223 11.54 -20.57 -3.76
C ARG A 223 10.37 -19.76 -3.18
N LEU A 224 10.16 -18.55 -3.69
CA LEU A 224 9.06 -17.70 -3.22
C LEU A 224 7.71 -18.34 -3.57
N PHE A 225 7.62 -18.96 -4.74
CA PHE A 225 6.47 -19.75 -5.15
C PHE A 225 6.20 -20.92 -4.19
N ASP A 226 7.22 -21.73 -3.89
CA ASP A 226 7.08 -22.88 -3.00
C ASP A 226 6.66 -22.46 -1.60
N GLU A 227 7.30 -21.46 -1.01
CA GLU A 227 6.97 -20.99 0.34
C GLU A 227 5.58 -20.34 0.42
N LEU A 228 5.14 -19.66 -0.65
CA LEU A 228 3.77 -19.14 -0.74
C LEU A 228 2.73 -20.25 -0.89
N LEU A 229 3.04 -21.36 -1.56
CA LEU A 229 2.14 -22.51 -1.70
C LEU A 229 2.19 -23.50 -0.52
N HIS A 230 3.19 -23.39 0.35
CA HIS A 230 3.26 -24.19 1.57
C HIS A 230 2.84 -23.37 2.79
N ARG A 231 3.68 -22.44 3.23
CA ARG A 231 3.46 -21.66 4.47
C ARG A 231 2.48 -20.51 4.26
N GLY A 232 2.55 -19.86 3.10
CA GLY A 232 1.67 -18.74 2.73
C GLY A 232 0.27 -19.15 2.27
N LEU A 233 0.05 -20.44 1.99
CA LEU A 233 -1.15 -20.92 1.31
C LEU A 233 -2.46 -20.54 2.02
N PRO A 234 -2.57 -20.67 3.36
CA PRO A 234 -3.78 -20.24 4.06
C PRO A 234 -4.11 -18.76 3.81
N LEU A 235 -3.08 -17.89 3.76
CA LEU A 235 -3.27 -16.46 3.53
C LEU A 235 -3.60 -16.15 2.07
N VAL A 236 -3.04 -16.89 1.12
CA VAL A 236 -3.42 -16.81 -0.30
C VAL A 236 -4.89 -17.21 -0.48
N ILE A 237 -5.33 -18.28 0.19
CA ILE A 237 -6.74 -18.72 0.17
C ILE A 237 -7.63 -17.65 0.80
N VAL A 238 -7.28 -17.10 1.96
CA VAL A 238 -8.02 -16.01 2.60
C VAL A 238 -8.13 -14.79 1.68
N SER A 239 -7.05 -14.43 0.98
CA SER A 239 -7.05 -13.33 0.03
C SER A 239 -7.99 -13.60 -1.15
N ALA A 240 -7.90 -14.79 -1.75
CA ALA A 240 -8.73 -15.20 -2.87
C ALA A 240 -10.22 -15.25 -2.48
N LEU A 241 -10.56 -15.86 -1.34
CA LEU A 241 -11.92 -15.92 -0.83
C LEU A 241 -12.48 -14.53 -0.51
N SER A 242 -11.68 -13.66 0.10
CA SER A 242 -12.08 -12.29 0.42
C SER A 242 -12.29 -11.45 -0.85
N GLY A 243 -11.44 -11.63 -1.86
CA GLY A 243 -11.58 -10.99 -3.17
C GLY A 243 -12.83 -11.46 -3.91
N LEU A 244 -13.06 -12.78 -3.97
CA LEU A 244 -14.26 -13.37 -4.58
C LEU A 244 -15.53 -12.95 -3.85
N ALA A 245 -15.52 -12.98 -2.51
CA ALA A 245 -16.62 -12.50 -1.70
C ALA A 245 -16.89 -11.01 -1.94
N SER A 246 -15.84 -10.19 -2.08
CA SER A 246 -15.98 -8.77 -2.42
C SER A 246 -16.69 -8.58 -3.77
N VAL A 247 -16.29 -9.33 -4.80
CA VAL A 247 -16.94 -9.29 -6.13
C VAL A 247 -18.40 -9.74 -6.05
N ALA A 248 -18.68 -10.85 -5.37
CA ALA A 248 -20.03 -11.41 -5.25
C ALA A 248 -20.99 -10.51 -4.43
N LEU A 249 -20.46 -9.82 -3.43
CA LEU A 249 -21.24 -9.00 -2.51
C LEU A 249 -21.30 -7.53 -2.91
N ILE A 250 -20.56 -7.09 -3.92
CA ILE A 250 -20.45 -5.66 -4.25
C ILE A 250 -21.78 -5.02 -4.65
N GLY A 251 -22.68 -5.81 -5.21
CA GLY A 251 -24.04 -5.40 -5.56
C GLY A 251 -25.00 -5.38 -4.36
N ARG A 252 -24.58 -5.90 -3.21
CA ARG A 252 -25.38 -5.93 -1.98
C ARG A 252 -25.14 -4.69 -1.14
N ALA A 253 -26.17 -4.30 -0.40
CA ALA A 253 -26.22 -3.13 0.47
C ALA A 253 -25.38 -3.25 1.76
N ALA A 254 -24.15 -3.79 1.70
CA ALA A 254 -23.32 -4.10 2.88
C ALA A 254 -21.92 -3.43 2.82
N PRO A 255 -21.84 -2.09 2.89
CA PRO A 255 -20.59 -1.35 2.67
C PRO A 255 -19.48 -1.68 3.68
N ARG A 256 -19.81 -1.85 4.97
CA ARG A 256 -18.83 -2.20 6.02
C ARG A 256 -18.19 -3.57 5.78
N LEU A 257 -19.00 -4.55 5.35
CA LEU A 257 -18.51 -5.88 5.03
C LEU A 257 -17.58 -5.84 3.81
N LEU A 258 -17.94 -5.09 2.77
CA LEU A 258 -17.09 -4.92 1.59
C LEU A 258 -15.75 -4.28 1.92
N GLN A 259 -15.75 -3.23 2.75
CA GLN A 259 -14.50 -2.61 3.22
C GLN A 259 -13.64 -3.61 4.01
N ALA A 260 -14.24 -4.37 4.92
CA ALA A 260 -13.52 -5.39 5.68
C ALA A 260 -12.93 -6.50 4.78
N LEU A 261 -13.69 -6.97 3.79
CA LEU A 261 -13.22 -7.97 2.83
C LEU A 261 -12.10 -7.42 1.93
N ALA A 262 -12.18 -6.16 1.50
CA ALA A 262 -11.14 -5.54 0.71
C ALA A 262 -9.83 -5.38 1.52
N VAL A 263 -9.95 -4.93 2.77
CA VAL A 263 -8.82 -4.86 3.70
C VAL A 263 -8.24 -6.25 3.97
N ALA A 264 -9.09 -7.26 4.22
CA ALA A 264 -8.66 -8.63 4.45
C ALA A 264 -7.94 -9.22 3.22
N ALA A 265 -8.44 -8.96 2.02
CA ALA A 265 -7.81 -9.43 0.78
C ALA A 265 -6.38 -8.88 0.61
N VAL A 266 -6.22 -7.57 0.79
CA VAL A 266 -4.92 -6.89 0.64
C VAL A 266 -3.98 -7.19 1.81
N ALA A 267 -4.48 -7.24 3.04
CA ALA A 267 -3.67 -7.62 4.19
C ALA A 267 -3.19 -9.07 4.08
N ALA A 268 -4.04 -9.99 3.61
CA ALA A 268 -3.70 -11.40 3.48
C ALA A 268 -2.66 -11.66 2.38
N ILE A 269 -2.72 -10.96 1.23
CA ILE A 269 -1.69 -11.14 0.18
C ILE A 269 -0.31 -10.64 0.65
N ILE A 270 -0.27 -9.50 1.34
CA ILE A 270 0.98 -8.95 1.89
C ILE A 270 1.49 -9.85 3.02
N ALA A 271 0.62 -10.25 3.94
CA ALA A 271 0.98 -11.17 5.02
C ALA A 271 1.44 -12.54 4.50
N GLY A 272 0.86 -13.02 3.39
CA GLY A 272 1.30 -14.23 2.70
C GLY A 272 2.76 -14.15 2.28
N TRP A 273 3.18 -13.01 1.72
CA TRP A 273 4.60 -12.75 1.43
C TRP A 273 5.45 -12.73 2.71
N GLY A 274 5.02 -12.02 3.76
CA GLY A 274 5.78 -11.97 5.03
C GLY A 274 5.98 -13.36 5.66
N VAL A 275 4.95 -14.20 5.65
CA VAL A 275 5.02 -15.58 6.14
C VAL A 275 5.88 -16.48 5.25
N ALA A 276 5.79 -16.32 3.92
CA ALA A 276 6.61 -17.07 2.97
C ALA A 276 8.11 -16.70 3.10
N GLN A 277 8.43 -15.46 3.46
CA GLN A 277 9.81 -15.02 3.63
C GLN A 277 10.39 -15.38 5.01
N TYR A 278 9.55 -15.55 6.02
CA TYR A 278 9.99 -15.91 7.38
C TYR A 278 10.81 -17.22 7.39
N PRO A 279 11.96 -17.29 8.09
CA PRO A 279 12.51 -16.33 9.08
C PRO A 279 13.52 -15.30 8.51
N TYR A 280 13.55 -15.12 7.21
CA TYR A 280 14.49 -14.22 6.54
C TYR A 280 13.93 -12.80 6.46
N LEU A 281 14.83 -11.80 6.51
CA LEU A 281 14.48 -10.40 6.29
C LEU A 281 14.88 -9.94 4.88
N LEU A 282 15.97 -10.48 4.34
CA LEU A 282 16.41 -10.27 2.96
C LEU A 282 16.60 -11.60 2.24
N GLY A 283 15.64 -11.96 1.39
CA GLY A 283 15.72 -13.14 0.53
C GLY A 283 16.00 -14.43 1.29
N THR A 284 17.17 -15.02 1.03
CA THR A 284 17.69 -16.25 1.67
C THR A 284 18.90 -15.98 2.57
N HIS A 285 19.44 -14.76 2.55
CA HIS A 285 20.83 -14.53 2.96
C HIS A 285 20.97 -13.98 4.38
N LEU A 286 19.92 -13.35 4.90
CA LEU A 286 19.96 -12.69 6.20
C LEU A 286 18.70 -13.00 6.99
N THR A 287 18.88 -13.69 8.12
CA THR A 287 17.78 -13.98 9.04
C THR A 287 17.46 -12.74 9.88
N ILE A 288 16.24 -12.73 10.45
CA ILE A 288 15.83 -11.71 11.42
C ILE A 288 16.78 -11.67 12.63
N ALA A 289 17.37 -12.81 13.01
CA ALA A 289 18.30 -12.86 14.14
C ALA A 289 19.67 -12.27 13.78
N ASP A 290 20.19 -12.58 12.59
CA ASP A 290 21.55 -12.17 12.18
C ASP A 290 21.65 -10.66 11.87
N THR A 291 20.52 -10.05 11.49
CA THR A 291 20.45 -8.61 11.17
C THR A 291 20.05 -7.75 12.35
N ALA A 292 19.72 -8.36 13.48
CA ALA A 292 19.16 -7.67 14.63
C ALA A 292 20.20 -6.76 15.30
N ALA A 293 19.78 -5.57 15.67
CA ALA A 293 20.55 -4.67 16.52
C ALA A 293 20.82 -5.29 17.92
N PRO A 294 21.82 -4.77 18.67
CA PRO A 294 22.10 -5.23 20.03
C PRO A 294 20.85 -5.21 20.93
N THR A 295 20.77 -6.15 21.87
CA THR A 295 19.60 -6.33 22.76
C THR A 295 19.16 -5.05 23.48
N PRO A 296 20.05 -4.18 24.02
CA PRO A 296 19.64 -2.94 24.65
C PRO A 296 18.89 -2.00 23.69
N THR A 297 19.36 -1.89 22.44
CA THR A 297 18.72 -1.09 21.39
C THR A 297 17.34 -1.63 21.05
N LEU A 298 17.20 -2.95 20.89
CA LEU A 298 15.90 -3.57 20.62
C LEU A 298 14.92 -3.42 21.78
N ALA A 299 15.40 -3.48 23.03
CA ALA A 299 14.55 -3.27 24.20
C ALA A 299 14.00 -1.85 24.26
N ALA A 300 14.87 -0.84 24.10
CA ALA A 300 14.45 0.56 24.03
C ALA A 300 13.47 0.79 22.87
N LEU A 301 13.79 0.27 21.67
CA LEU A 301 12.95 0.40 20.50
C LEU A 301 11.57 -0.24 20.69
N THR A 302 11.50 -1.40 21.35
CA THR A 302 10.24 -2.09 21.64
C THR A 302 9.34 -1.24 22.53
N VAL A 303 9.89 -0.60 23.56
CA VAL A 303 9.14 0.30 24.45
C VAL A 303 8.64 1.52 23.66
N VAL A 304 9.52 2.17 22.89
CA VAL A 304 9.16 3.33 22.08
C VAL A 304 8.08 2.98 21.06
N ALA A 305 8.19 1.85 20.38
CA ALA A 305 7.21 1.39 19.40
C ALA A 305 5.86 1.09 20.05
N ALA A 306 5.84 0.49 21.25
CA ALA A 306 4.61 0.24 21.99
C ALA A 306 3.91 1.56 22.39
N VAL A 307 4.67 2.54 22.89
CA VAL A 307 4.13 3.87 23.22
C VAL A 307 3.63 4.58 21.96
N ALA A 308 4.38 4.56 20.87
CA ALA A 308 3.97 5.15 19.60
C ALA A 308 2.67 4.52 19.08
N LEU A 309 2.55 3.20 19.08
CA LEU A 309 1.32 2.49 18.70
C LEU A 309 0.15 2.85 19.62
N ALA A 310 0.38 2.94 20.93
CA ALA A 310 -0.65 3.33 21.90
C ALA A 310 -1.16 4.77 21.71
N LEU A 311 -0.38 5.65 21.09
CA LEU A 311 -0.80 7.03 20.78
C LEU A 311 -1.40 7.15 19.37
N VAL A 312 -0.77 6.53 18.38
CA VAL A 312 -1.14 6.65 16.96
C VAL A 312 -2.41 5.87 16.64
N VAL A 313 -2.56 4.64 17.15
CA VAL A 313 -3.73 3.80 16.81
C VAL A 313 -5.04 4.43 17.33
N PRO A 314 -5.13 4.89 18.59
CA PRO A 314 -6.36 5.54 19.06
C PRO A 314 -6.62 6.88 18.38
N SER A 315 -5.60 7.68 18.09
CA SER A 315 -5.79 8.96 17.39
C SER A 315 -6.28 8.75 15.95
N MET A 316 -5.73 7.76 15.22
CA MET A 316 -6.27 7.39 13.90
C MET A 316 -7.68 6.81 13.99
N GLY A 317 -7.95 5.95 14.98
CA GLY A 317 -9.30 5.43 15.23
C GLY A 317 -10.31 6.55 15.47
N LEU A 318 -9.96 7.53 16.30
CA LEU A 318 -10.77 8.72 16.56
C LEU A 318 -10.97 9.53 15.28
N LEU A 319 -9.91 9.78 14.50
CA LEU A 319 -9.99 10.47 13.22
C LEU A 319 -10.97 9.79 12.25
N PHE A 320 -10.87 8.46 12.09
CA PHE A 320 -11.78 7.69 11.24
C PHE A 320 -13.23 7.75 11.74
N VAL A 321 -13.45 7.67 13.06
CA VAL A 321 -14.79 7.78 13.64
C VAL A 321 -15.37 9.17 13.42
N LEU A 322 -14.61 10.23 13.64
CA LEU A 322 -15.04 11.62 13.45
C LEU A 322 -15.32 11.92 11.97
N SER A 323 -14.45 11.45 11.08
CA SER A 323 -14.64 11.52 9.63
C SER A 323 -15.91 10.80 9.20
N GLN A 324 -16.13 9.57 9.66
CA GLN A 324 -17.34 8.79 9.34
C GLN A 324 -18.62 9.41 9.92
N ARG A 325 -18.54 10.17 11.01
CA ARG A 325 -19.67 10.89 11.60
C ARG A 325 -19.94 12.25 10.95
N GLY A 326 -19.14 12.66 9.95
CA GLY A 326 -19.28 13.96 9.29
C GLY A 326 -18.95 15.14 10.21
N GLN A 327 -18.20 14.92 11.29
CA GLN A 327 -17.87 15.93 12.29
C GLN A 327 -16.58 16.70 11.96
N LEU A 328 -15.86 16.30 10.91
CA LEU A 328 -14.72 17.04 10.38
C LEU A 328 -15.23 17.96 9.26
N GLN A 329 -15.33 19.26 9.54
CA GLN A 329 -15.53 20.25 8.48
C GLN A 329 -14.20 20.46 7.76
N SER A 330 -14.14 20.11 6.48
CA SER A 330 -13.05 20.57 5.61
C SER A 330 -13.24 22.06 5.36
N HIS A 331 -12.42 22.89 6.00
CA HIS A 331 -12.29 24.31 5.66
C HIS A 331 -11.72 24.49 4.25
#